data_AF-A0A2I8A245-F1
#
_entry.id   AF-A0A2I8A245-F1
#
_cell.length_a   1.000
_cell.length_b   1.000
_cell.length_c   1.000
_cell.angle_alpha   90.00
_cell.angle_beta   90.00
_cell.angle_gamma   90.00
#
_symmetry.space_group_name_H-M   'P 1'
#
loop_
_entity.id
_entity.type
_entity.pdbx_description
1 polymer ?
#
loop_
_entity_poly.entity_id
_entity_poly.type
_entity_poly.pdbx_seq_one_letter_code
_entity_poly.pdbx_strand_id
1 'polypeptide(L)'
;MVAFILLIVYGLSVAELIPNWIVFIIISVTLPRWVINVHELLHIKSSKEINQIIRCLGISPIPLSIFTLSYQQIHEIHLAHHRHSATESDPDAYHIRGNLFLVILNAFITPEQSSIRWIKVNGINFQLGIDLLIKLLILIVLAFLGGQRFLWFWLFLRIVYGLGDIVFFRLVHHQKGEYGTFAMKIPNIIETWGGIIFGSTVIQATIHHDVHHKHPRIAAHNLAKARSYVISSPNN
;
A
#
# COMPACT_ATOMS: atom_id res chain seq x y z
N MET A 1 -5.93 0.46 -15.50
CA MET A 1 -5.05 -0.47 -16.23
C MET A 1 -4.54 -1.62 -15.36
N VAL A 2 -3.86 -1.39 -14.22
CA VAL A 2 -3.34 -2.49 -13.37
C VAL A 2 -4.42 -3.45 -12.88
N ALA A 3 -5.56 -2.96 -12.37
CA ALA A 3 -6.65 -3.84 -11.95
C ALA A 3 -7.09 -4.81 -13.06
N PHE A 4 -7.17 -4.31 -14.29
CA PHE A 4 -7.51 -5.13 -15.46
C PHE A 4 -6.40 -6.13 -15.80
N ILE A 5 -5.12 -5.75 -15.72
CA ILE A 5 -3.99 -6.67 -15.89
C ILE A 5 -4.07 -7.80 -14.87
N LEU A 6 -4.32 -7.50 -13.60
CA LEU A 6 -4.43 -8.51 -12.55
C LEU A 6 -5.62 -9.45 -12.76
N LEU A 7 -6.76 -8.95 -13.26
CA LEU A 7 -7.90 -9.78 -13.63
C LEU A 7 -7.61 -10.68 -14.85
N ILE A 8 -6.91 -10.17 -15.87
CA ILE A 8 -6.47 -10.99 -17.02
C ILE A 8 -5.52 -12.09 -16.55
N VAL A 9 -4.51 -11.74 -15.76
CA VAL A 9 -3.53 -12.70 -15.23
C VAL A 9 -4.23 -13.75 -14.39
N TYR A 10 -5.21 -13.35 -13.59
CA TYR A 10 -6.05 -14.28 -12.85
C TYR A 10 -6.80 -15.23 -13.79
N GLY A 11 -7.51 -14.71 -14.79
CA GLY A 11 -8.25 -15.51 -15.77
C GLY A 11 -7.35 -16.49 -16.53
N LEU A 12 -6.16 -16.05 -16.97
CA LEU A 12 -5.16 -16.91 -17.62
C LEU A 12 -4.65 -18.00 -16.68
N SER A 13 -4.47 -17.69 -15.39
CA SER A 13 -4.06 -18.68 -14.38
C SER A 13 -5.15 -19.70 -14.09
N VAL A 14 -6.42 -19.29 -14.05
CA VAL A 14 -7.58 -20.18 -13.87
C VAL A 14 -7.75 -21.09 -15.08
N ALA A 15 -7.52 -20.57 -16.29
CA ALA A 15 -7.50 -21.35 -17.53
C ALA A 15 -6.23 -22.20 -17.72
N GLU A 16 -5.32 -22.21 -16.73
CA GLU A 16 -4.05 -22.94 -16.75
C GLU A 16 -3.12 -22.60 -17.92
N LEU A 17 -3.31 -21.42 -18.53
CA LEU A 17 -2.50 -20.94 -19.65
C LEU A 17 -1.14 -20.36 -19.21
N ILE A 18 -1.03 -19.99 -17.93
CA ILE A 18 0.22 -19.53 -17.33
C ILE A 18 0.46 -20.22 -15.98
N PRO A 19 1.72 -20.58 -15.66
CA PRO A 19 2.06 -21.14 -14.36
C PRO A 19 2.06 -20.08 -13.25
N ASN A 20 1.88 -20.54 -12.01
CA ASN A 20 1.79 -19.68 -10.81
C ASN A 20 3.00 -18.74 -10.62
N TRP A 21 4.20 -19.14 -11.05
CA TRP A 21 5.38 -18.27 -10.91
C TRP A 21 5.31 -17.03 -11.82
N ILE A 22 4.70 -17.13 -13.02
CA ILE A 22 4.46 -15.97 -13.89
C ILE A 22 3.47 -15.02 -13.21
N VAL A 23 2.41 -15.59 -12.61
CA VAL A 23 1.42 -14.83 -11.83
C VAL A 23 2.11 -14.03 -10.71
N PHE A 24 2.99 -14.69 -9.94
CA PHE A 24 3.74 -14.05 -8.87
C PHE A 24 4.63 -12.90 -9.37
N ILE A 25 5.35 -13.09 -10.48
CA ILE A 25 6.20 -12.02 -11.06
C ILE A 25 5.33 -10.82 -11.46
N ILE A 26 4.21 -11.06 -12.15
CA ILE A 26 3.36 -9.95 -12.60
C ILE A 26 2.75 -9.20 -11.41
N ILE A 27 2.28 -9.92 -10.38
CA ILE A 27 1.78 -9.29 -9.15
C ILE A 27 2.90 -8.47 -8.48
N SER A 28 4.10 -9.04 -8.36
CA SER A 28 5.26 -8.39 -7.72
C SER A 28 5.61 -7.05 -8.37
N VAL A 29 5.41 -6.92 -9.68
CA VAL A 29 5.69 -5.67 -10.41
C VAL A 29 4.49 -4.71 -10.37
N THR A 30 3.29 -5.22 -10.59
CA THR A 30 2.11 -4.38 -10.84
C THR A 30 1.43 -3.90 -9.57
N LEU A 31 1.40 -4.71 -8.49
CA LEU A 31 0.74 -4.33 -7.25
C LEU A 31 1.43 -3.15 -6.55
N PRO A 32 2.76 -3.12 -6.34
CA PRO A 32 3.43 -1.96 -5.73
C PRO A 32 3.22 -0.68 -6.52
N ARG A 33 3.22 -0.78 -7.86
CA ARG A 33 2.91 0.32 -8.77
C ARG A 33 1.52 0.89 -8.53
N TRP A 34 0.52 0.02 -8.40
CA TRP A 34 -0.84 0.47 -8.12
C TRP A 34 -0.92 1.12 -6.74
N VAL A 35 -0.44 0.42 -5.71
CA VAL A 35 -0.52 0.84 -4.31
C VAL A 35 0.11 2.22 -4.15
N ILE A 36 1.33 2.44 -4.67
CA ILE A 36 1.98 3.75 -4.53
C ILE A 36 1.23 4.86 -5.30
N ASN A 37 0.66 4.55 -6.47
CA ASN A 37 -0.08 5.57 -7.21
C ASN A 37 -1.37 5.94 -6.48
N VAL A 38 -2.06 4.98 -5.85
CA VAL A 38 -3.23 5.28 -5.02
C VAL A 38 -2.81 6.00 -3.73
N HIS A 39 -1.68 5.64 -3.14
CA HIS A 39 -1.08 6.36 -2.01
C HIS A 39 -0.87 7.84 -2.32
N GLU A 40 -0.30 8.15 -3.48
CA GLU A 40 -0.13 9.55 -3.92
C GLU A 40 -1.48 10.27 -4.07
N LEU A 41 -2.54 9.58 -4.52
CA LEU A 41 -3.87 10.16 -4.60
C LEU A 41 -4.42 10.54 -3.21
N LEU A 42 -4.07 9.82 -2.15
CA LEU A 42 -4.49 10.15 -0.78
C LEU A 42 -4.02 11.56 -0.36
N HIS A 43 -2.97 12.10 -0.98
CA HIS A 43 -2.46 13.43 -0.66
C HIS A 43 -3.15 14.57 -1.39
N ILE A 44 -3.80 14.27 -2.51
CA ILE A 44 -4.31 15.29 -3.44
C ILE A 44 -5.81 15.15 -3.74
N LYS A 45 -6.44 14.03 -3.37
CA LYS A 45 -7.83 13.73 -3.70
C LYS A 45 -8.58 13.23 -2.47
N SER A 46 -9.67 13.91 -2.16
CA SER A 46 -10.67 13.43 -1.22
C SER A 46 -11.43 12.23 -1.79
N SER A 47 -12.14 11.49 -0.92
CA SER A 47 -12.97 10.34 -1.32
C SER A 47 -14.07 10.69 -2.33
N LYS A 48 -14.50 11.96 -2.41
CA LYS A 48 -15.52 12.45 -3.34
C LYS A 48 -14.97 12.66 -4.75
N GLU A 49 -13.66 12.89 -4.89
CA GLU A 49 -13.00 13.19 -6.17
C GLU A 49 -12.42 11.94 -6.84
N ILE A 50 -12.48 10.80 -6.16
CA ILE A 50 -11.99 9.51 -6.64
C ILE A 50 -13.13 8.72 -7.27
N ASN A 51 -12.80 8.00 -8.34
CA ASN A 51 -13.78 7.13 -9.01
C ASN A 51 -14.33 6.06 -8.04
N GLN A 52 -15.55 5.61 -8.29
CA GLN A 52 -16.27 4.72 -7.36
C GLN A 52 -15.54 3.39 -7.11
N ILE A 53 -14.81 2.87 -8.09
CA ILE A 53 -14.08 1.61 -7.97
C ILE A 53 -12.95 1.74 -6.95
N ILE A 54 -12.06 2.72 -7.12
CA ILE A 54 -10.98 2.98 -6.14
C ILE A 54 -11.58 3.38 -4.80
N ARG A 55 -12.65 4.17 -4.80
CA ARG A 55 -13.34 4.56 -3.56
C ARG A 55 -13.76 3.34 -2.75
N CYS A 56 -14.36 2.35 -3.40
CA CYS A 56 -14.80 1.11 -2.77
C CYS A 56 -13.61 0.21 -2.40
N LEU A 57 -12.71 -0.08 -3.35
CA LEU A 57 -11.62 -1.06 -3.17
C LEU A 57 -10.46 -0.54 -2.30
N GLY A 58 -10.33 0.77 -2.13
CA GLY A 58 -9.28 1.39 -1.33
C GLY A 58 -7.92 1.35 -2.03
N ILE A 59 -6.89 0.97 -1.28
CA ILE A 59 -5.48 0.99 -1.73
C ILE A 59 -5.16 -0.12 -2.73
N SER A 60 -5.91 -1.22 -2.73
CA SER A 60 -5.63 -2.41 -3.55
C SER A 60 -6.61 -2.54 -4.71
N PRO A 61 -6.16 -2.97 -5.91
CA PRO A 61 -7.05 -3.10 -7.07
C PRO A 61 -7.95 -4.35 -6.98
N ILE A 62 -7.63 -5.27 -6.08
CA ILE A 62 -8.40 -6.47 -5.74
C ILE A 62 -8.40 -6.56 -4.21
N PRO A 63 -9.51 -6.91 -3.54
CA PRO A 63 -9.54 -6.98 -2.08
C PRO A 63 -8.43 -7.91 -1.56
N LEU A 64 -7.61 -7.40 -0.64
CA LEU A 64 -6.56 -8.21 0.01
C LEU A 64 -7.15 -9.10 1.10
N SER A 65 -8.35 -8.75 1.57
CA SER A 65 -9.14 -9.53 2.51
C SER A 65 -10.58 -9.03 2.51
N ILE A 66 -11.46 -9.76 3.19
CA ILE A 66 -12.84 -9.32 3.45
C ILE A 66 -12.89 -8.07 4.33
N PHE A 67 -11.79 -7.75 5.03
CA PHE A 67 -11.62 -6.59 5.89
C PHE A 67 -10.67 -5.58 5.27
N THR A 68 -10.72 -5.35 3.95
CA THR A 68 -9.95 -4.24 3.36
C THR A 68 -10.77 -2.96 3.47
N LEU A 69 -10.23 -1.95 4.15
CA LEU A 69 -10.86 -0.63 4.28
C LEU A 69 -11.06 0.05 2.91
N SER A 70 -12.08 0.89 2.81
CA SER A 70 -12.32 1.71 1.62
C SER A 70 -11.41 2.94 1.61
N TYR A 71 -11.35 3.65 0.48
CA TYR A 71 -10.45 4.78 0.27
C TYR A 71 -10.58 5.85 1.35
N GLN A 72 -11.81 6.14 1.80
CA GLN A 72 -12.04 7.17 2.82
C GLN A 72 -11.32 6.85 4.13
N GLN A 73 -11.49 5.64 4.66
CA GLN A 73 -10.87 5.26 5.93
C GLN A 73 -9.35 5.19 5.81
N ILE A 74 -8.85 4.66 4.69
CA ILE A 74 -7.42 4.63 4.39
C ILE A 74 -6.85 6.06 4.32
N HIS A 75 -7.55 6.98 3.66
CA HIS A 75 -7.16 8.39 3.58
C HIS A 75 -7.08 9.04 4.97
N GLU A 76 -8.06 8.80 5.83
CA GLU A 76 -8.06 9.36 7.19
C GLU A 76 -6.92 8.78 8.05
N ILE A 77 -6.70 7.47 8.01
CA ILE A 77 -5.57 6.79 8.67
C ILE A 77 -4.24 7.34 8.16
N HIS A 78 -4.08 7.41 6.84
CA HIS A 78 -2.86 7.86 6.18
C HIS A 78 -2.50 9.31 6.53
N LEU A 79 -3.47 10.23 6.53
CA LEU A 79 -3.22 11.61 6.95
C LEU A 79 -2.87 11.71 8.44
N ALA A 80 -3.44 10.85 9.28
CA ALA A 80 -3.07 10.78 10.70
C ALA A 80 -1.65 10.22 10.88
N HIS A 81 -1.28 9.20 10.11
CA HIS A 81 0.09 8.69 10.04
C HIS A 81 1.08 9.80 9.64
N HIS A 82 0.78 10.63 8.63
CA HIS A 82 1.64 11.76 8.28
C HIS A 82 1.84 12.77 9.43
N ARG A 83 0.81 13.01 10.26
CA ARG A 83 0.89 13.93 11.41
C ARG A 83 1.65 13.34 12.60
N HIS A 84 1.55 12.03 12.81
CA HIS A 84 2.03 11.35 14.01
C HIS A 84 3.05 10.25 13.70
N SER A 85 3.71 10.35 12.55
CA SER A 85 4.50 9.26 11.97
C SER A 85 5.50 8.63 12.95
N ALA A 86 5.45 7.31 13.07
CA ALA A 86 6.29 6.49 13.93
C ALA A 86 6.19 6.79 15.45
N THR A 87 5.23 7.62 15.89
CA THR A 87 4.92 7.86 17.31
C THR A 87 3.91 6.84 17.84
N GLU A 88 3.58 6.90 19.14
CA GLU A 88 2.53 6.06 19.72
C GLU A 88 1.12 6.45 19.29
N SER A 89 0.94 7.70 18.85
CA SER A 89 -0.33 8.21 18.31
C SER A 89 -0.51 7.91 16.82
N ASP A 90 0.48 7.29 16.18
CA ASP A 90 0.38 6.82 14.81
C ASP A 90 -0.64 5.68 14.73
N PRO A 91 -1.75 5.78 13.96
CA PRO A 91 -2.68 4.66 13.79
C PRO A 91 -2.01 3.42 13.18
N ASP A 92 -0.91 3.63 12.46
CA ASP A 92 -0.09 2.62 11.81
C ASP A 92 1.13 2.24 12.67
N ALA A 93 1.21 2.66 13.94
CA ALA A 93 2.30 2.28 14.85
C ALA A 93 2.54 0.76 14.93
N TYR A 94 1.51 -0.07 14.74
CA TYR A 94 1.57 -1.52 15.00
C TYR A 94 2.41 -2.31 13.99
N HIS A 95 2.56 -1.84 12.75
CA HIS A 95 3.49 -2.43 11.75
C HIS A 95 4.75 -1.56 11.54
N ILE A 96 4.91 -0.47 12.31
CA ILE A 96 6.14 0.34 12.34
C ILE A 96 6.98 0.02 13.56
N ARG A 97 6.38 -0.07 14.76
CA ARG A 97 7.05 -0.14 16.06
C ARG A 97 7.13 -1.58 16.59
N GLY A 98 8.11 -1.81 17.45
CA GLY A 98 8.35 -3.11 18.09
C GLY A 98 9.46 -3.93 17.45
N ASN A 99 9.51 -5.22 17.79
CA ASN A 99 10.49 -6.14 17.23
C ASN A 99 10.14 -6.51 15.78
N LEU A 100 11.17 -6.85 15.00
CA LEU A 100 11.02 -7.09 13.57
C LEU A 100 10.08 -8.26 13.25
N PHE A 101 10.09 -9.32 14.06
CA PHE A 101 9.24 -10.48 13.82
C PHE A 101 7.75 -10.14 13.92
N LEU A 102 7.35 -9.41 14.96
CA LEU A 102 5.96 -8.95 15.11
C LEU A 102 5.57 -7.99 14.00
N VAL A 103 6.46 -7.09 13.60
CA VAL A 103 6.23 -6.19 12.47
C VAL A 103 5.99 -6.97 11.17
N ILE A 104 6.79 -7.99 10.89
CA ILE A 104 6.62 -8.86 9.70
C ILE A 104 5.25 -9.54 9.74
N LEU A 105 4.87 -10.13 10.88
CA LEU A 105 3.56 -10.76 11.02
C LEU A 105 2.43 -9.75 10.79
N ASN A 106 2.53 -8.57 11.41
CA ASN A 106 1.55 -7.50 11.28
C ASN A 106 1.44 -7.00 9.83
N ALA A 107 2.54 -6.88 9.10
CA ALA A 107 2.56 -6.45 7.70
C ALA A 107 1.76 -7.40 6.79
N PHE A 108 1.81 -8.71 7.04
CA PHE A 108 1.02 -9.68 6.30
C PHE A 108 -0.46 -9.68 6.67
N ILE A 109 -0.88 -9.01 7.75
CA ILE A 109 -2.28 -8.87 8.20
C ILE A 109 -2.72 -7.41 8.35
N THR A 110 -2.00 -6.47 7.73
CA THR A 110 -2.29 -5.03 7.78
C THR A 110 -3.75 -4.73 7.41
N PRO A 111 -4.34 -5.30 6.34
CA PRO A 111 -5.74 -5.00 6.00
C PRO A 111 -6.70 -5.31 7.15
N GLU A 112 -6.56 -6.48 7.78
CA GLU A 112 -7.40 -6.89 8.91
C GLU A 112 -7.16 -6.02 10.15
N GLN A 113 -5.89 -5.78 10.50
CA GLN A 113 -5.51 -4.99 11.66
C GLN A 113 -6.03 -3.55 11.54
N SER A 114 -5.79 -2.88 10.41
CA SER A 114 -6.28 -1.51 10.18
C SER A 114 -7.80 -1.46 10.22
N SER A 115 -8.52 -2.43 9.65
CA SER A 115 -9.98 -2.50 9.74
C SER A 115 -10.49 -2.69 11.15
N ILE A 116 -9.95 -3.65 11.91
CA ILE A 116 -10.37 -3.92 13.29
C ILE A 116 -10.12 -2.68 14.15
N ARG A 117 -8.96 -2.04 14.02
CA ARG A 117 -8.61 -0.83 14.76
C ARG A 117 -9.53 0.33 14.40
N TRP A 118 -9.80 0.53 13.10
CA TRP A 118 -10.73 1.55 12.63
C TRP A 118 -12.13 1.36 13.22
N ILE A 119 -12.69 0.14 13.11
CA ILE A 119 -14.04 -0.19 13.55
C ILE A 119 -14.18 -0.04 15.06
N LYS A 120 -13.15 -0.40 15.83
CA LYS A 120 -13.14 -0.23 17.30
C LYS A 120 -13.28 1.24 17.72
N VAL A 121 -12.74 2.17 16.94
CA VAL A 121 -12.75 3.60 17.26
C VAL A 121 -13.96 4.32 16.66
N ASN A 122 -14.30 4.01 15.42
CA ASN A 122 -15.27 4.77 14.62
C ASN A 122 -16.59 4.02 14.36
N GLY A 123 -16.66 2.74 14.69
CA GLY A 123 -17.77 1.87 14.31
C GLY A 123 -17.81 1.54 12.81
N ILE A 124 -18.92 0.92 12.40
CA ILE A 124 -19.23 0.64 11.00
C ILE A 124 -20.37 1.56 10.58
N ASN A 125 -20.10 2.46 9.61
CA ASN A 125 -21.17 3.21 8.95
C ASN A 125 -21.76 2.39 7.79
N PHE A 126 -22.94 2.80 7.32
CA PHE A 126 -23.65 2.09 6.26
C PHE A 126 -22.82 1.91 4.99
N GLN A 127 -22.13 2.97 4.52
CA GLN A 127 -21.30 2.91 3.32
C GLN A 127 -20.15 1.91 3.45
N LEU A 128 -19.46 1.88 4.59
CA LEU A 128 -18.39 0.92 4.87
C LEU A 128 -18.95 -0.50 4.88
N GLY A 129 -20.14 -0.72 5.45
CA GLY A 129 -20.81 -2.02 5.42
C GLY A 129 -21.09 -2.51 3.99
N ILE A 130 -21.61 -1.63 3.13
CA ILE A 130 -21.84 -1.93 1.71
C ILE A 130 -20.53 -2.22 0.99
N ASP A 131 -19.50 -1.42 1.21
CA ASP A 131 -18.19 -1.63 0.57
C ASP A 131 -17.55 -2.95 1.01
N LEU A 132 -17.66 -3.34 2.27
CA LEU A 132 -17.15 -4.63 2.77
C LEU A 132 -17.94 -5.80 2.15
N LEU A 133 -19.26 -5.66 2.01
CA LEU A 133 -20.10 -6.66 1.33
C LEU A 133 -19.68 -6.82 -0.15
N ILE A 134 -19.47 -5.73 -0.87
CA ILE A 134 -19.00 -5.78 -2.27
C ILE A 134 -17.66 -6.51 -2.37
N LYS A 135 -16.70 -6.20 -1.48
CA LYS A 135 -15.39 -6.87 -1.45
C LYS A 135 -15.51 -8.36 -1.13
N LEU A 136 -16.37 -8.73 -0.19
CA LEU A 136 -16.68 -10.12 0.13
C LEU A 136 -17.24 -10.86 -1.10
N LEU A 137 -18.22 -10.26 -1.79
CA LEU A 137 -18.80 -10.84 -3.00
C LEU A 137 -17.76 -11.01 -4.12
N ILE A 138 -16.87 -10.02 -4.32
CA ILE A 138 -15.75 -10.13 -5.27
C ILE A 138 -14.86 -11.32 -4.89
N LEU A 139 -14.48 -11.46 -3.62
CA LEU A 139 -13.64 -12.56 -3.18
C LEU A 139 -14.33 -13.92 -3.33
N ILE A 140 -15.62 -14.02 -3.02
CA ILE A 140 -16.41 -15.25 -3.22
C ILE A 140 -16.45 -15.62 -4.70
N VAL A 141 -16.75 -14.66 -5.59
CA VAL A 141 -16.80 -14.90 -7.04
C VAL A 141 -15.43 -15.36 -7.56
N LEU A 142 -14.35 -14.69 -7.15
CA LEU A 142 -13.01 -15.10 -7.54
C LEU A 142 -12.70 -16.51 -7.03
N ALA A 143 -12.92 -16.78 -5.74
CA ALA A 143 -12.68 -18.10 -5.14
C ALA A 143 -13.47 -19.21 -5.83
N PHE A 144 -14.74 -18.97 -6.12
CA PHE A 144 -15.60 -19.92 -6.82
C PHE A 144 -15.09 -20.20 -8.24
N LEU A 145 -14.73 -19.16 -9.00
CA LEU A 145 -14.24 -19.31 -10.36
C LEU A 145 -12.85 -19.96 -10.45
N GLY A 146 -11.97 -19.72 -9.49
CA GLY A 146 -10.58 -20.18 -9.56
C GLY A 146 -10.24 -21.40 -8.72
N GLY A 147 -11.10 -21.83 -7.79
CA GLY A 147 -10.82 -22.96 -6.90
C GLY A 147 -9.46 -22.82 -6.19
N GLN A 148 -8.57 -23.80 -6.36
CA GLN A 148 -7.23 -23.76 -5.76
C GLN A 148 -6.33 -22.65 -6.33
N ARG A 149 -6.53 -22.23 -7.60
CA ARG A 149 -5.75 -21.16 -8.22
C ARG A 149 -5.99 -19.82 -7.54
N PHE A 150 -7.20 -19.60 -7.02
CA PHE A 150 -7.51 -18.43 -6.19
C PHE A 150 -6.61 -18.33 -4.97
N LEU A 151 -6.36 -19.44 -4.26
CA LEU A 151 -5.53 -19.43 -3.06
C LEU A 151 -4.11 -18.96 -3.36
N TRP A 152 -3.51 -19.43 -4.45
CA TRP A 152 -2.17 -18.99 -4.88
C TRP A 152 -2.15 -17.53 -5.28
N PHE A 153 -3.11 -17.11 -6.11
CA PHE A 153 -3.23 -15.73 -6.55
C PHE A 153 -3.40 -14.77 -5.35
N TRP A 154 -4.30 -15.10 -4.43
CA TRP A 154 -4.57 -14.33 -3.24
C TRP A 154 -3.34 -14.30 -2.29
N LEU A 155 -2.69 -15.45 -2.08
CA LEU A 155 -1.46 -15.53 -1.29
C LEU A 155 -0.35 -14.66 -1.88
N PHE A 156 -0.18 -14.63 -3.20
CA PHE A 156 0.81 -13.76 -3.85
C PHE A 156 0.50 -12.27 -3.67
N LEU A 157 -0.78 -11.87 -3.77
CA LEU A 157 -1.18 -10.50 -3.44
C LEU A 157 -0.81 -10.13 -2.00
N ARG A 158 -1.10 -11.03 -1.03
CA ARG A 158 -0.75 -10.84 0.38
C ARG A 158 0.75 -10.72 0.60
N ILE A 159 1.52 -11.60 -0.05
CA ILE A 159 2.97 -11.61 0.11
C ILE A 159 3.56 -10.30 -0.42
N VAL A 160 3.21 -9.92 -1.65
CA VAL A 160 3.74 -8.72 -2.28
C VAL A 160 3.30 -7.45 -1.54
N TYR A 161 2.05 -7.39 -1.09
CA TYR A 161 1.57 -6.28 -0.28
C TYR A 161 2.33 -6.18 1.05
N GLY A 162 2.44 -7.29 1.79
CA GLY A 162 3.13 -7.31 3.09
C GLY A 162 4.63 -6.97 2.97
N LEU A 163 5.29 -7.40 1.89
CA LEU A 163 6.68 -6.99 1.61
C LEU A 163 6.78 -5.49 1.31
N GLY A 164 5.85 -4.95 0.52
CA GLY A 164 5.75 -3.51 0.27
C GLY A 164 5.51 -2.72 1.55
N ASP A 165 4.64 -3.21 2.42
CA ASP A 165 4.33 -2.65 3.74
C ASP A 165 5.58 -2.63 4.64
N ILE A 166 6.36 -3.71 4.71
CA ILE A 166 7.64 -3.72 5.45
C ILE A 166 8.61 -2.67 4.92
N VAL A 167 8.76 -2.55 3.60
CA VAL A 167 9.68 -1.56 3.00
C VAL A 167 9.21 -0.14 3.29
N PHE A 168 7.92 0.13 3.08
CA PHE A 168 7.36 1.48 3.06
C PHE A 168 6.84 1.97 4.43
N PHE A 169 6.63 1.08 5.40
CA PHE A 169 6.27 1.43 6.77
C PHE A 169 7.41 1.14 7.74
N ARG A 170 8.06 -0.02 7.71
CA ARG A 170 9.10 -0.33 8.71
C ARG A 170 10.46 0.28 8.36
N LEU A 171 10.99 0.03 7.17
CA LEU A 171 12.39 0.36 6.86
C LEU A 171 12.64 1.87 6.70
N VAL A 172 11.63 2.62 6.26
CA VAL A 172 11.70 4.08 6.13
C VAL A 172 11.31 4.83 7.41
N HIS A 173 10.74 4.14 8.42
CA HIS A 173 10.38 4.75 9.71
C HIS A 173 11.17 4.25 10.92
N HIS A 174 12.04 3.27 10.74
CA HIS A 174 12.90 2.79 11.81
C HIS A 174 14.31 2.49 11.30
N GLN A 175 15.28 3.32 11.69
CA GLN A 175 16.67 3.18 11.33
C GLN A 175 17.55 3.33 12.57
N LYS A 176 18.60 2.48 12.69
CA LYS A 176 19.59 2.53 13.77
C LYS A 176 18.99 2.54 15.20
N GLY A 177 17.83 1.92 15.38
CA GLY A 177 17.14 1.84 16.68
C GLY A 177 16.25 3.06 16.99
N GLU A 178 16.15 4.02 16.07
CA GLU A 178 15.34 5.22 16.22
C GLU A 178 14.08 5.15 15.36
N TYR A 179 12.98 5.70 15.87
CA TYR A 179 11.73 5.89 15.15
C TYR A 179 11.66 7.30 14.58
N GLY A 180 11.24 7.44 13.33
CA GLY A 180 11.16 8.74 12.66
C GLY A 180 10.72 8.59 11.20
N THR A 181 11.08 9.55 10.37
CA THR A 181 10.93 9.46 8.91
C THR A 181 12.29 9.64 8.27
N PHE A 182 12.74 8.67 7.49
CA PHE A 182 14.11 8.61 7.02
C PHE A 182 14.17 8.48 5.50
N ALA A 183 15.19 9.12 4.92
CA ALA A 183 15.59 8.79 3.56
C ALA A 183 16.13 7.35 3.51
N MET A 184 15.81 6.62 2.45
CA MET A 184 16.41 5.31 2.20
C MET A 184 17.57 5.46 1.24
N LYS A 185 18.77 5.03 1.66
CA LYS A 185 19.93 4.95 0.78
C LYS A 185 19.94 3.60 0.09
N ILE A 186 19.80 3.59 -1.24
CA ILE A 186 19.93 2.38 -2.06
C ILE A 186 21.05 2.57 -3.10
N PRO A 187 21.73 1.49 -3.53
CA PRO A 187 22.67 1.56 -4.63
C PRO A 187 22.02 2.07 -5.93
N ASN A 188 22.74 2.87 -6.73
CA ASN A 188 22.26 3.42 -8.01
C ASN A 188 21.72 2.35 -8.98
N ILE A 189 22.27 1.13 -8.92
CA ILE A 189 21.80 0.01 -9.74
C ILE A 189 20.37 -0.39 -9.37
N ILE A 190 20.01 -0.38 -8.07
CA ILE A 190 18.66 -0.67 -7.59
C ILE A 190 17.73 0.49 -7.90
N GLU A 191 18.19 1.74 -7.77
CA GLU A 191 17.40 2.90 -8.17
C GLU A 191 17.04 2.85 -9.68
N THR A 192 18.03 2.57 -10.53
CA THR A 192 17.86 2.53 -11.99
C THR A 192 16.94 1.39 -12.40
N TRP A 193 17.27 0.15 -12.05
CA TRP A 193 16.48 -1.01 -12.46
C TRP A 193 15.14 -1.09 -11.72
N GLY A 194 15.11 -0.73 -10.45
CA GLY A 194 13.88 -0.59 -9.70
C GLY A 194 12.95 0.46 -10.32
N GLY A 195 13.50 1.56 -10.82
CA GLY A 195 12.73 2.61 -11.49
C GLY A 195 12.12 2.13 -12.82
N ILE A 196 12.82 1.25 -13.53
CA ILE A 196 12.31 0.61 -14.75
C ILE A 196 11.21 -0.40 -14.42
N ILE A 197 11.44 -1.27 -13.42
CA ILE A 197 10.54 -2.39 -13.09
C ILE A 197 9.31 -1.88 -12.33
N PHE A 198 9.52 -1.22 -11.20
CA PHE A 198 8.47 -0.74 -10.30
C PHE A 198 8.02 0.69 -10.62
N GLY A 199 8.66 1.39 -11.56
CA GLY A 199 8.32 2.77 -11.87
C GLY A 199 9.00 3.78 -10.94
N SER A 200 9.26 4.98 -11.47
CA SER A 200 9.94 6.06 -10.74
C SER A 200 9.17 6.50 -9.49
N THR A 201 7.83 6.51 -9.51
CA THR A 201 7.01 6.85 -8.34
C THR A 201 7.32 5.97 -7.13
N VAL A 202 7.37 4.64 -7.30
CA VAL A 202 7.66 3.69 -6.19
C VAL A 202 9.03 3.99 -5.59
N ILE A 203 10.05 4.08 -6.45
CA ILE A 203 11.43 4.26 -6.02
C ILE A 203 11.63 5.62 -5.37
N GLN A 204 11.13 6.69 -5.96
CA GLN A 204 11.33 8.05 -5.45
C GLN A 204 10.56 8.29 -4.15
N ALA A 205 9.34 7.76 -4.01
CA ALA A 205 8.62 7.81 -2.74
C ALA A 205 9.39 7.09 -1.62
N THR A 206 10.01 5.94 -1.92
CA THR A 206 10.78 5.15 -0.94
C THR A 206 12.09 5.83 -0.54
N ILE A 207 12.90 6.29 -1.52
CA ILE A 207 14.21 6.92 -1.26
C ILE A 207 14.04 8.27 -0.54
N HIS A 208 13.01 9.04 -0.92
CA HIS A 208 12.78 10.39 -0.41
C HIS A 208 11.58 10.49 0.52
N HIS A 209 11.34 9.42 1.29
CA HIS A 209 10.20 9.33 2.20
C HIS A 209 10.16 10.41 3.28
N ASP A 210 11.33 10.81 3.79
CA ASP A 210 11.49 11.96 4.68
C ASP A 210 10.92 13.26 4.09
N VAL A 211 11.23 13.55 2.82
CA VAL A 211 10.73 14.73 2.10
C VAL A 211 9.24 14.59 1.84
N HIS A 212 8.78 13.39 1.48
CA HIS A 212 7.36 13.08 1.29
C HIS A 212 6.54 13.37 2.56
N HIS A 213 7.04 12.97 3.74
CA HIS A 213 6.36 13.26 5.00
C HIS A 213 6.27 14.75 5.33
N LYS A 214 7.31 15.52 5.01
CA LYS A 214 7.33 16.98 5.22
C LYS A 214 6.47 17.73 4.21
N HIS A 215 6.42 17.26 2.96
CA HIS A 215 5.73 17.92 1.86
C HIS A 215 4.86 16.94 1.06
N PRO A 216 3.80 16.39 1.67
CA PRO A 216 3.00 15.29 1.09
C PRO A 216 2.34 15.61 -0.25
N ARG A 217 2.15 16.90 -0.56
CA ARG A 217 1.53 17.34 -1.83
C ARG A 217 2.51 17.37 -3.02
N ILE A 218 3.81 17.17 -2.79
CA ILE A 218 4.79 17.06 -3.86
C ILE A 218 4.72 15.63 -4.40
N ALA A 219 4.36 15.50 -5.67
CA ALA A 219 4.30 14.20 -6.33
C ALA A 219 5.65 13.47 -6.23
N ALA A 220 5.61 12.15 -5.97
CA ALA A 220 6.78 11.34 -5.65
C ALA A 220 7.94 11.50 -6.65
N HIS A 221 7.66 11.55 -7.95
CA HIS A 221 8.66 11.69 -9.00
C HIS A 221 9.41 13.04 -8.99
N ASN A 222 8.96 14.02 -8.21
CA ASN A 222 9.60 15.33 -8.02
C ASN A 222 10.29 15.48 -6.66
N LEU A 223 10.24 14.48 -5.78
CA LEU A 223 10.79 14.58 -4.42
C LEU A 223 12.31 14.80 -4.41
N ALA A 224 13.05 14.14 -5.30
CA ALA A 224 14.49 14.36 -5.44
C ALA A 224 14.83 15.84 -5.70
N LYS A 225 14.08 16.48 -6.62
CA LYS A 225 14.26 17.89 -6.97
C LYS A 225 13.85 18.80 -5.80
N ALA A 226 12.79 18.45 -5.08
CA ALA A 226 12.32 19.23 -3.94
C ALA A 226 13.33 19.22 -2.77
N ARG A 227 14.07 18.12 -2.58
CA ARG A 227 15.01 17.95 -1.48
C ARG A 227 16.03 19.10 -1.36
N SER A 228 16.56 19.59 -2.48
CA SER A 228 17.54 20.69 -2.48
C SER A 228 16.97 21.99 -1.93
N TYR A 229 15.67 22.22 -2.05
CA TYR A 229 14.99 23.42 -1.55
C TYR A 229 14.51 23.26 -0.10
N VAL A 230 14.17 22.04 0.30
CA VAL A 230 13.66 21.72 1.65
C VAL A 230 14.77 21.70 2.69
N ILE A 231 15.95 21.17 2.35
CA ILE A 231 17.10 21.10 3.29
C ILE A 231 17.75 22.47 3.49
N SER A 232 17.63 23.37 2.51
CA SER A 232 18.20 24.73 2.56
C SER A 232 17.36 25.72 3.36
N SER A 233 16.12 25.40 3.72
CA SER A 233 15.31 26.28 4.57
C SER A 233 15.65 26.02 6.04
N PRO A 234 16.31 26.96 6.75
CA PRO A 234 16.44 26.85 8.20
C PRO A 234 15.02 26.79 8.79
N ASN A 235 14.82 25.88 9.75
CA ASN A 235 13.52 25.61 10.38
C ASN A 235 12.79 26.93 10.71
N ASN A 236 11.72 27.21 9.98
CA ASN A 236 10.70 28.20 10.37
C ASN A 236 9.75 27.57 11.38
#